data_AF-A0A8J3FXB8-F1
#
_entry.id   AF-A0A8J3FXB8-F1
#
_cell.length_a   1.000
_cell.length_b   1.000
_cell.length_c   1.000
_cell.angle_alpha   90.00
_cell.angle_beta   90.00
_cell.angle_gamma   90.00
#
_symmetry.space_group_name_H-M   'P 1'
#
loop_
_entity.id
_entity.type
_entity.pdbx_description
1 polymer ?
#
loop_
_entity_poly.entity_id
_entity_poly.type
_entity_poly.pdbx_seq_one_letter_code
_entity_poly.pdbx_strand_id
1 'polypeptide(L)'
;MLFSGGNDSTVLTHLMRQRATHAIHANTGIGIEQTRQFVRDTCRAWGLPLIEKRPPTGSRYRDLVLDQGFPGPAHHFKMYQRLKERGLRQARAELVDNGRRQRVVFLAGRRREESRRRQEIPLHEREGSVIWASPLALWTKVDLNTYRRMFEVPTNPVADLLHMSGECLCGAFAKPGELDEIRFWFPDVAAEIENLAAEARQSGVPPERCRWGWGASRNRRRVRSGPLCQTCAG
;
A
#
# COMPACT_ATOMS: atom_id res chain seq x y z
N MET A 1 -0.90 5.67 -13.06
CA MET A 1 0.15 5.10 -12.19
C MET A 1 -0.44 4.74 -10.85
N LEU A 2 -0.19 3.54 -10.33
CA LEU A 2 -0.45 3.25 -8.92
C LEU A 2 0.79 3.62 -8.11
N PHE A 3 0.69 4.67 -7.29
CA PHE A 3 1.85 5.26 -6.64
C PHE A 3 1.70 5.27 -5.12
N SER A 4 2.50 4.46 -4.43
CA SER A 4 2.46 4.29 -2.98
C SER A 4 3.58 5.00 -2.22
N GLY A 5 4.54 5.60 -2.91
CA GLY A 5 5.76 6.15 -2.28
C GLY A 5 6.75 5.08 -1.83
N GLY A 6 6.62 3.83 -2.31
CA GLY A 6 7.61 2.77 -2.10
C GLY A 6 8.70 2.80 -3.16
N ASN A 7 9.75 2.01 -2.97
CA ASN A 7 10.89 1.99 -3.89
C ASN A 7 10.50 1.67 -5.34
N ASP A 8 9.81 0.55 -5.54
CA ASP A 8 9.37 0.07 -6.84
C ASP A 8 8.32 0.99 -7.49
N SER A 9 7.38 1.52 -6.70
CA SER A 9 6.33 2.41 -7.23
C SER A 9 6.88 3.79 -7.60
N THR A 10 7.91 4.28 -6.92
CA THR A 10 8.58 5.55 -7.26
C THR A 10 9.39 5.41 -8.55
N VAL A 11 10.19 4.34 -8.67
CA VAL A 11 10.95 4.06 -9.91
C VAL A 11 10.01 3.86 -11.09
N LEU A 12 8.95 3.08 -10.93
CA LEU A 12 7.97 2.88 -11.99
C LEU A 12 7.29 4.20 -12.39
N THR A 13 6.92 5.04 -11.42
CA THR A 13 6.29 6.33 -11.70
C THR A 13 7.24 7.25 -12.46
N HIS A 14 8.50 7.33 -12.07
CA HIS A 14 9.52 8.07 -12.83
C HIS A 14 9.64 7.52 -14.27
N LEU A 15 9.78 6.21 -14.43
CA LEU A 15 9.93 5.54 -15.72
C LEU A 15 8.76 5.80 -16.68
N MET A 16 7.54 5.84 -16.15
CA MET A 16 6.31 5.92 -16.96
C MET A 16 5.64 7.30 -16.93
N ARG A 17 6.20 8.31 -16.24
CA ARG A 17 5.55 9.62 -16.02
C ARG A 17 5.10 10.29 -17.32
N GLN A 18 5.87 10.16 -18.40
CA GLN A 18 5.53 10.75 -19.71
C GLN A 18 4.39 10.01 -20.44
N ARG A 19 4.07 8.78 -20.03
CA ARG A 19 2.97 7.97 -20.61
C ARG A 19 1.76 7.90 -19.68
N ALA A 20 1.91 8.31 -18.43
CA ALA A 20 0.85 8.29 -17.45
C ALA A 20 0.04 9.58 -17.49
N THR A 21 -1.28 9.44 -17.48
CA THR A 21 -2.18 10.60 -17.38
C THR A 21 -2.37 11.06 -15.94
N HIS A 22 -2.36 10.13 -14.98
CA HIS A 22 -2.59 10.38 -13.57
C HIS A 22 -1.75 9.46 -12.68
N ALA A 23 -1.39 9.93 -11.49
CA ALA A 23 -1.06 9.11 -10.35
C ALA A 23 -2.31 8.82 -9.51
N ILE A 24 -2.42 7.61 -8.98
CA ILE A 24 -3.47 7.19 -8.05
C ILE A 24 -2.78 6.73 -6.78
N HIS A 25 -3.10 7.39 -5.67
CA HIS A 25 -2.65 7.04 -4.34
C HIS A 25 -3.84 6.58 -3.49
N ALA A 26 -3.84 5.31 -3.10
CA ALA A 26 -4.76 4.84 -2.07
C ALA A 26 -4.19 5.24 -0.72
N ASN A 27 -4.79 6.23 -0.07
CA ASN A 27 -4.43 6.65 1.27
C ASN A 27 -5.24 5.82 2.26
N THR A 28 -4.62 4.81 2.88
CA THR A 28 -5.28 3.89 3.83
C THR A 28 -5.71 4.54 5.14
N GLY A 29 -5.25 5.77 5.42
CA GLY A 29 -5.51 6.48 6.67
C GLY A 29 -4.63 6.06 7.85
N ILE A 30 -3.91 4.92 7.76
CA ILE A 30 -3.00 4.42 8.81
C ILE A 30 -1.51 4.53 8.43
N GLY A 31 -1.20 4.92 7.20
CA GLY A 31 0.18 5.17 6.78
C GLY A 31 0.81 6.40 7.40
N ILE A 32 2.13 6.48 7.35
CA ILE A 32 2.94 7.61 7.81
C ILE A 32 2.70 8.82 6.91
N GLU A 33 2.41 9.99 7.49
CA GLU A 33 2.06 11.19 6.71
C GLU A 33 3.21 11.64 5.81
N GLN A 34 4.46 11.45 6.23
CA GLN A 34 5.65 11.74 5.43
C GLN A 34 5.66 10.96 4.10
N THR A 35 5.16 9.72 4.06
CA THR A 35 4.98 8.98 2.79
C THR A 35 3.95 9.65 1.89
N ARG A 36 2.83 10.12 2.45
CA ARG A 36 1.77 10.78 1.68
C ARG A 36 2.28 12.11 1.14
N GLN A 37 3.02 12.86 1.96
CA GLN A 37 3.63 14.11 1.56
C GLN A 37 4.66 13.89 0.45
N PHE A 38 5.52 12.88 0.57
CA PHE A 38 6.43 12.47 -0.49
C PHE A 38 5.70 12.19 -1.81
N VAL A 39 4.58 11.46 -1.79
CA VAL A 39 3.78 11.18 -2.98
C VAL A 39 3.22 12.48 -3.58
N ARG A 40 2.65 13.36 -2.77
CA ARG A 40 2.08 14.65 -3.22
C ARG A 40 3.14 15.53 -3.85
N ASP A 41 4.28 15.70 -3.19
CA ASP A 41 5.37 16.56 -3.65
C ASP A 41 6.03 16.00 -4.91
N THR A 42 6.23 14.68 -4.97
CA THR A 42 6.76 14.01 -6.16
C THR A 42 5.82 14.18 -7.35
N CYS A 43 4.51 13.99 -7.16
CA CYS A 43 3.52 14.21 -8.22
C CYS A 43 3.52 15.66 -8.70
N ARG A 44 3.57 16.62 -7.77
CA ARG A 44 3.65 18.06 -8.08
C ARG A 44 4.91 18.38 -8.87
N ALA A 45 6.07 17.91 -8.41
CA ALA A 45 7.36 18.14 -9.06
C ALA A 45 7.43 17.54 -10.47
N TRP A 46 6.74 16.42 -10.71
CA TRP A 46 6.69 15.79 -12.04
C TRP A 46 5.52 16.25 -12.91
N GLY A 47 4.69 17.19 -12.44
CA GLY A 47 3.51 17.63 -13.17
C GLY A 47 2.50 16.52 -13.44
N LEU A 48 2.45 15.49 -12.59
CA LEU A 48 1.58 14.33 -12.74
C LEU A 48 0.33 14.49 -11.86
N PRO A 49 -0.87 14.68 -12.43
CA PRO A 49 -2.09 14.86 -11.66
C PRO A 49 -2.32 13.71 -10.67
N LEU A 50 -2.56 14.05 -9.40
CA LEU A 50 -2.72 13.07 -8.32
C LEU A 50 -4.19 12.89 -7.95
N ILE A 51 -4.68 11.66 -8.10
CA ILE A 51 -5.95 11.19 -7.55
C ILE A 51 -5.66 10.48 -6.22
N GLU A 52 -5.84 11.18 -5.11
CA GLU A 52 -5.74 10.60 -3.76
C GLU A 52 -7.13 10.14 -3.28
N LYS A 53 -7.28 8.87 -2.93
CA LYS A 53 -8.54 8.31 -2.41
C LYS A 53 -8.37 7.79 -1.00
N ARG A 54 -9.27 8.21 -0.12
CA ARG A 54 -9.38 7.74 1.27
C ARG A 54 -10.64 6.89 1.45
N PRO A 55 -10.63 5.90 2.34
CA PRO A 55 -11.83 5.17 2.70
C PRO A 55 -12.89 6.11 3.27
N PRO A 56 -14.17 5.96 2.89
CA PRO A 56 -15.25 6.72 3.51
C PRO A 56 -15.39 6.36 4.99
N THR A 57 -16.04 7.24 5.76
CA THR A 57 -16.44 6.98 7.15
C THR A 57 -17.21 5.65 7.25
N GLY A 58 -16.96 4.89 8.32
CA GLY A 58 -17.48 3.52 8.48
C GLY A 58 -16.66 2.46 7.72
N SER A 59 -15.58 2.85 7.05
CA SER A 59 -14.62 1.94 6.42
C SER A 59 -13.17 2.42 6.59
N ARG A 60 -12.93 3.42 7.44
CA ARG A 60 -11.57 3.85 7.81
C ARG A 60 -10.94 2.79 8.69
N TYR A 61 -9.61 2.77 8.72
CA TYR A 61 -8.88 1.81 9.53
C TYR A 61 -9.30 1.87 11.02
N ARG A 62 -9.40 3.07 11.58
CA ARG A 62 -9.91 3.30 12.94
C ARG A 62 -11.27 2.65 13.17
N ASP A 63 -12.25 2.93 12.29
CA ASP A 63 -13.60 2.36 12.39
C ASP A 63 -13.56 0.83 12.42
N LEU A 64 -12.72 0.22 11.57
CA LEU A 64 -12.58 -1.24 11.51
C LEU A 64 -11.91 -1.82 12.77
N VAL A 65 -10.95 -1.10 13.36
CA VAL A 65 -10.25 -1.52 14.58
C VAL A 65 -11.14 -1.38 15.81
N LEU A 66 -11.93 -0.31 15.91
CA LEU A 66 -12.87 -0.14 17.02
C LEU A 66 -14.01 -1.16 16.98
N ASP A 67 -14.42 -1.60 15.77
CA ASP A 67 -15.46 -2.62 15.58
C ASP A 67 -14.94 -4.06 15.81
N GLN A 68 -13.72 -4.38 15.35
CA GLN A 68 -13.28 -5.80 15.23
C GLN A 68 -11.90 -6.10 15.84
N GLY A 69 -11.22 -5.05 16.31
CA GLY A 69 -9.81 -5.06 16.67
C GLY A 69 -8.89 -4.92 15.47
N PHE A 70 -7.59 -4.85 15.76
CA PHE A 70 -6.54 -4.87 14.75
C PHE A 70 -6.74 -6.08 13.81
N PRO A 71 -6.29 -6.03 12.55
CA PRO A 71 -6.31 -7.19 11.68
C PRO A 71 -5.15 -8.13 12.04
N GLY A 72 -5.41 -9.44 12.08
CA GLY A 72 -4.39 -10.46 11.91
C GLY A 72 -4.30 -10.92 10.44
N PRO A 73 -3.43 -11.90 10.12
CA PRO A 73 -3.23 -12.40 8.74
C PRO A 73 -4.54 -12.77 8.03
N ALA A 74 -5.42 -13.50 8.73
CA ALA A 74 -6.70 -13.96 8.17
C ALA A 74 -7.67 -12.81 7.84
N HIS A 75 -7.50 -11.64 8.47
CA HIS A 75 -8.37 -10.48 8.28
C HIS A 75 -7.78 -9.43 7.31
N HIS A 76 -6.55 -9.65 6.84
CA HIS A 76 -5.86 -8.74 5.92
C HIS A 76 -6.63 -8.49 4.61
N PHE A 77 -7.34 -9.48 4.07
CA PHE A 77 -8.11 -9.31 2.84
C PHE A 77 -9.16 -8.18 2.97
N LYS A 78 -9.77 -8.04 4.16
CA LYS A 78 -10.73 -6.97 4.43
C LYS A 78 -10.03 -5.61 4.47
N MET A 79 -8.85 -5.53 5.07
CA MET A 79 -8.03 -4.31 5.04
C MET A 79 -7.68 -3.90 3.62
N TYR A 80 -7.21 -4.83 2.79
CA TYR A 80 -6.98 -4.56 1.37
C TYR A 80 -8.25 -4.06 0.66
N GLN A 81 -9.36 -4.77 0.83
CA GLN A 81 -10.63 -4.42 0.17
C GLN A 81 -11.11 -3.01 0.58
N ARG A 82 -11.11 -2.72 1.89
CA ARG A 82 -11.66 -1.49 2.45
C ARG A 82 -10.75 -0.29 2.23
N LEU A 83 -9.45 -0.48 2.45
CA LEU A 83 -8.49 0.62 2.49
C LEU A 83 -7.85 0.93 1.13
N LYS A 84 -7.77 -0.06 0.23
CA LYS A 84 -7.11 0.11 -1.08
C LYS A 84 -8.06 -0.12 -2.25
N GLU A 85 -8.67 -1.31 -2.33
CA GLU A 85 -9.43 -1.72 -3.51
C GLU A 85 -10.59 -0.77 -3.82
N ARG A 86 -11.35 -0.37 -2.79
CA ARG A 86 -12.46 0.59 -2.95
C ARG A 86 -12.00 1.95 -3.44
N GLY A 87 -10.89 2.47 -2.91
CA GLY A 87 -10.30 3.73 -3.38
C GLY A 87 -9.89 3.65 -4.85
N LEU A 88 -9.29 2.54 -5.28
CA LEU A 88 -8.95 2.33 -6.69
C LEU A 88 -10.19 2.24 -7.58
N ARG A 89 -11.27 1.60 -7.11
CA ARG A 89 -12.55 1.55 -7.84
C ARG A 89 -13.17 2.94 -7.99
N GLN A 90 -13.11 3.78 -6.96
CA GLN A 90 -13.55 5.18 -7.04
C GLN A 90 -12.72 5.97 -8.05
N ALA A 91 -11.38 5.87 -7.99
CA ALA A 91 -10.50 6.50 -8.98
C ALA A 91 -10.78 6.01 -10.41
N ARG A 92 -11.06 4.71 -10.59
CA ARG A 92 -11.47 4.17 -11.89
C ARG A 92 -12.81 4.75 -12.36
N ALA A 93 -13.75 4.99 -11.45
CA ALA A 93 -15.05 5.57 -11.81
C ALA A 93 -14.91 7.01 -12.31
N GLU A 94 -13.95 7.77 -11.79
CA GLU A 94 -13.65 9.15 -12.23
C GLU A 94 -12.95 9.22 -13.60
N LEU A 95 -12.28 8.14 -14.01
CA LEU A 95 -11.53 8.08 -15.26
C LEU A 95 -12.28 7.35 -16.38
N VAL A 96 -13.34 6.59 -16.06
CA VAL A 96 -13.99 5.67 -16.99
C VAL A 96 -15.50 5.70 -16.78
N ASP A 97 -16.21 6.52 -17.54
CA ASP A 97 -17.67 6.65 -17.48
C ASP A 97 -18.36 5.40 -18.03
N ASN A 98 -17.89 4.88 -19.16
CA ASN A 98 -18.46 3.71 -19.82
C ASN A 98 -17.47 2.55 -19.89
N GLY A 99 -17.54 1.64 -18.91
CA GLY A 99 -16.66 0.46 -18.83
C GLY A 99 -16.76 -0.52 -20.01
N ARG A 100 -17.77 -0.42 -20.88
CA ARG A 100 -17.83 -1.23 -22.11
C ARG A 100 -16.94 -0.66 -23.20
N ARG A 101 -16.86 0.68 -23.33
CA ARG A 101 -16.14 1.39 -24.40
C ARG A 101 -14.78 1.94 -23.99
N GLN A 102 -14.61 2.27 -22.73
CA GLN A 102 -13.40 2.89 -22.19
C GLN A 102 -12.64 1.89 -21.31
N ARG A 103 -11.33 2.11 -21.18
CA ARG A 103 -10.43 1.31 -20.35
C ARG A 103 -9.55 2.22 -19.52
N VAL A 104 -9.11 1.72 -18.38
CA VAL A 104 -8.02 2.31 -17.61
C VAL A 104 -6.89 1.30 -17.47
N VAL A 105 -5.65 1.76 -17.64
CA VAL A 105 -4.46 0.95 -17.41
C VAL A 105 -3.85 1.32 -16.06
N PHE A 106 -3.87 0.36 -15.13
CA PHE A 106 -3.21 0.46 -13.85
C PHE A 106 -1.80 -0.10 -13.94
N LEU A 107 -0.84 0.80 -14.09
CA LEU A 107 0.60 0.51 -14.02
C LEU A 107 1.01 0.36 -12.55
N ALA A 108 1.38 -0.86 -12.15
CA ALA A 108 1.71 -1.22 -10.77
C ALA A 108 3.18 -1.67 -10.63
N GLY A 109 3.86 -1.20 -9.58
CA GLY A 109 5.24 -1.56 -9.24
C GLY A 109 5.36 -2.96 -8.65
N ARG A 110 4.89 -3.98 -9.37
CA ARG A 110 4.94 -5.38 -8.97
C ARG A 110 6.13 -6.06 -9.63
N ARG A 111 7.03 -6.66 -8.84
CA ARG A 111 8.26 -7.30 -9.31
C ARG A 111 8.36 -8.74 -8.80
N ARG A 112 8.75 -9.68 -9.67
CA ARG A 112 8.78 -11.12 -9.35
C ARG A 112 9.80 -11.48 -8.28
N GLU A 113 10.95 -10.80 -8.28
CA GLU A 113 12.04 -11.02 -7.33
C GLU A 113 11.71 -10.52 -5.91
N GLU A 114 10.69 -9.66 -5.73
CA GLU A 114 10.39 -9.06 -4.43
C GLU A 114 9.85 -10.06 -3.41
N SER A 115 9.17 -11.13 -3.87
CA SER A 115 8.81 -12.25 -3.00
C SER A 115 8.51 -13.52 -3.77
N ARG A 116 8.65 -14.69 -3.11
CA ARG A 116 8.26 -15.99 -3.69
C ARG A 116 6.82 -16.00 -4.21
N ARG A 117 5.92 -15.22 -3.60
CA ARG A 117 4.51 -15.12 -4.00
C ARG A 117 4.30 -14.33 -5.29
N ARG A 118 5.29 -13.55 -5.72
CA ARG A 118 5.23 -12.71 -6.91
C ARG A 118 5.83 -13.37 -8.16
N GLN A 119 6.42 -14.56 -8.05
CA GLN A 119 7.12 -15.24 -9.15
C GLN A 119 6.26 -15.41 -10.41
N GLU A 120 4.96 -15.64 -10.23
CA GLU A 120 4.00 -15.88 -11.31
C GLU A 120 3.18 -14.65 -11.68
N ILE A 121 3.53 -13.45 -11.21
CA ILE A 121 2.76 -12.25 -11.57
C ILE A 121 2.75 -12.08 -13.09
N PRO A 122 1.55 -11.94 -13.70
CA PRO A 122 1.44 -11.72 -15.12
C PRO A 122 1.95 -10.32 -15.48
N LEU A 123 2.50 -10.19 -16.68
CA LEU A 123 2.91 -8.89 -17.22
C LEU A 123 1.72 -7.96 -17.36
N HIS A 124 0.56 -8.51 -17.70
CA HIS A 124 -0.71 -7.81 -17.65
C HIS A 124 -1.86 -8.79 -17.40
N GLU A 125 -2.94 -8.28 -16.81
CA GLU A 125 -4.20 -8.99 -16.60
C GLU A 125 -5.36 -8.01 -16.78
N ARG A 126 -6.50 -8.49 -17.28
CA ARG A 126 -7.68 -7.66 -17.54
C ARG A 126 -8.84 -8.09 -16.65
N GLU A 127 -9.44 -7.12 -15.98
CA GLU A 127 -10.66 -7.28 -15.21
C GLU A 127 -11.68 -6.23 -15.67
N GLY A 128 -12.61 -6.66 -16.54
CA GLY A 128 -13.60 -5.78 -17.15
C GLY A 128 -12.97 -4.61 -17.92
N SER A 129 -13.03 -3.42 -17.34
CA SER A 129 -12.48 -2.18 -17.92
C SER A 129 -11.09 -1.80 -17.39
N VAL A 130 -10.57 -2.53 -16.41
CA VAL A 130 -9.24 -2.32 -15.83
C VAL A 130 -8.26 -3.28 -16.48
N ILE A 131 -7.13 -2.75 -16.93
CA ILE A 131 -5.96 -3.54 -17.32
C ILE A 131 -4.88 -3.27 -16.28
N TRP A 132 -4.53 -4.28 -15.50
CA TRP A 132 -3.39 -4.20 -14.61
C TRP A 132 -2.14 -4.57 -15.39
N ALA A 133 -1.12 -3.72 -15.35
CA ALA A 133 0.14 -3.94 -16.02
C ALA A 133 1.29 -3.84 -15.01
N SER A 134 2.29 -4.71 -15.16
CA SER A 134 3.44 -4.83 -14.26
C SER A 134 4.74 -4.62 -15.05
N PRO A 135 5.11 -3.38 -15.44
CA PRO A 135 6.28 -3.15 -16.28
C PRO A 135 7.60 -3.58 -15.65
N LEU A 136 7.67 -3.55 -14.31
CA LEU A 136 8.85 -3.99 -13.55
C LEU A 136 8.83 -5.49 -13.20
N ALA A 137 7.90 -6.27 -13.74
CA ALA A 137 7.73 -7.68 -13.34
C ALA A 137 9.03 -8.49 -13.44
N LEU A 138 9.82 -8.25 -14.49
CA LEU A 138 11.07 -8.95 -14.78
C LEU A 138 12.32 -8.22 -14.28
N TRP A 139 12.18 -7.03 -13.70
CA TRP A 139 13.34 -6.29 -13.20
C TRP A 139 13.89 -6.96 -11.94
N THR A 140 15.18 -6.80 -11.74
CA THR A 140 15.88 -7.20 -10.52
C THR A 140 16.05 -6.00 -9.57
N LYS A 141 16.54 -6.26 -8.36
CA LYS A 141 16.99 -5.19 -7.45
C LYS A 141 18.14 -4.39 -8.05
N VAL A 142 19.01 -5.04 -8.85
CA VAL A 142 20.11 -4.36 -9.56
C VAL A 142 19.55 -3.40 -10.60
N ASP A 143 18.62 -3.85 -11.45
CA ASP A 143 18.00 -3.00 -12.48
C ASP A 143 17.34 -1.76 -11.86
N LEU A 144 16.60 -1.96 -10.77
CA LEU A 144 15.90 -0.89 -10.07
C LEU A 144 16.88 0.14 -9.48
N ASN A 145 17.95 -0.31 -8.84
CA ASN A 145 18.97 0.56 -8.26
C ASN A 145 19.81 1.27 -9.32
N THR A 146 20.15 0.57 -10.40
CA THR A 146 20.87 1.13 -11.54
C THR A 146 20.05 2.25 -12.18
N TYR A 147 18.78 1.99 -12.49
CA TYR A 147 17.87 3.02 -13.01
C TYR A 147 17.75 4.22 -12.06
N ARG A 148 17.55 3.96 -10.77
CA ARG A 148 17.44 5.02 -9.77
C ARG A 148 18.68 5.92 -9.75
N ARG A 149 19.88 5.35 -9.81
CA ARG A 149 21.14 6.10 -9.84
C ARG A 149 21.33 6.87 -11.14
N MET A 150 21.04 6.25 -12.28
CA MET A 150 21.18 6.88 -13.60
C MET A 150 20.30 8.10 -13.79
N PHE A 151 19.10 8.10 -13.20
CA PHE A 151 18.10 9.14 -13.38
C PHE A 151 17.79 9.93 -12.10
N GLU A 152 18.63 9.77 -11.07
CA GLU A 152 18.50 10.47 -9.78
C GLU A 152 17.07 10.45 -9.22
N VAL A 153 16.44 9.26 -9.27
CA VAL A 153 15.05 9.11 -8.84
C VAL A 153 14.98 9.29 -7.31
N PRO A 154 14.14 10.22 -6.81
CA PRO A 154 14.06 10.52 -5.38
C PRO A 154 13.62 9.29 -4.58
N THR A 155 14.06 9.23 -3.33
CA THR A 155 13.64 8.19 -2.38
C THR A 155 12.70 8.77 -1.33
N ASN A 156 11.76 7.94 -0.90
CA ASN A 156 10.93 8.26 0.25
C ASN A 156 11.73 7.93 1.53
N PRO A 157 12.02 8.91 2.40
CA PRO A 157 12.76 8.65 3.63
C PRO A 157 12.14 7.55 4.48
N VAL A 158 10.80 7.47 4.52
CA VAL A 158 10.08 6.40 5.24
C VAL A 158 10.41 5.01 4.66
N ALA A 159 10.51 4.90 3.34
CA ALA A 159 10.84 3.65 2.68
C ALA A 159 12.31 3.24 2.88
N ASP A 160 13.20 4.20 3.06
CA ASP A 160 14.59 3.94 3.38
C ASP A 160 14.74 3.46 4.83
N LEU A 161 14.00 4.07 5.77
CA LEU A 161 14.06 3.75 7.20
C LEU A 161 13.33 2.46 7.57
N LEU A 162 12.14 2.19 7.02
CA LEU A 162 11.32 1.01 7.38
C LEU A 162 11.37 -0.12 6.34
N HIS A 163 12.13 0.07 5.26
CA HIS A 163 12.22 -0.89 4.15
C HIS A 163 10.86 -1.27 3.52
N MET A 164 9.85 -0.41 3.69
CA MET A 164 8.50 -0.53 3.12
C MET A 164 7.94 0.86 2.86
N SER A 165 6.95 1.00 1.96
CA SER A 165 6.45 2.32 1.57
C SER A 165 5.95 3.19 2.74
N GLY A 166 5.57 2.63 3.89
CA GLY A 166 4.94 3.36 4.99
C GLY A 166 3.50 3.79 4.73
N GLU A 167 2.94 3.54 3.54
CA GLU A 167 1.55 3.91 3.20
C GLU A 167 0.53 3.11 4.02
N CYS A 168 0.82 1.87 4.42
CA CYS A 168 -0.11 1.04 5.16
C CYS A 168 0.60 0.36 6.33
N LEU A 169 0.21 0.70 7.55
CA LEU A 169 0.67 0.09 8.80
C LEU A 169 -0.46 -0.72 9.46
N CYS A 170 -1.21 -1.49 8.66
CA CYS A 170 -2.38 -2.21 9.20
C CYS A 170 -2.02 -3.28 10.25
N GLY A 171 -0.77 -3.72 10.33
CA GLY A 171 -0.28 -4.68 11.33
C GLY A 171 -0.60 -6.14 11.04
N ALA A 172 -1.37 -6.46 9.99
CA ALA A 172 -1.84 -7.83 9.75
C ALA A 172 -0.73 -8.87 9.57
N PHE A 173 0.46 -8.44 9.14
CA PHE A 173 1.65 -9.28 8.97
C PHE A 173 2.89 -8.66 9.62
N ALA A 174 2.69 -7.87 10.68
CA ALA A 174 3.80 -7.21 11.36
C ALA A 174 4.89 -8.20 11.77
N LYS A 175 6.15 -7.83 11.56
CA LYS A 175 7.29 -8.61 12.06
C LYS A 175 7.47 -8.40 13.57
N PRO A 176 8.09 -9.36 14.28
CA PRO A 176 8.56 -9.11 15.64
C PRO A 176 9.42 -7.84 15.70
N GLY A 177 9.12 -6.93 16.63
CA GLY A 177 9.83 -5.66 16.79
C GLY A 177 9.44 -4.55 15.80
N GLU A 178 8.52 -4.79 14.85
CA GLU A 178 8.18 -3.78 13.81
C GLU A 178 7.55 -2.51 14.41
N LEU A 179 6.74 -2.63 15.47
CA LEU A 179 6.21 -1.45 16.17
C LEU A 179 7.31 -0.69 16.92
N ASP A 180 8.35 -1.38 17.40
CA ASP A 180 9.49 -0.74 18.07
C ASP A 180 10.35 0.03 17.07
N GLU A 181 10.55 -0.53 15.87
CA GLU A 181 11.19 0.17 14.75
C GLU A 181 10.38 1.40 14.30
N ILE A 182 9.06 1.27 14.19
CA ILE A 182 8.18 2.43 13.92
C ILE A 182 8.32 3.46 15.04
N ARG A 183 8.34 3.06 16.31
CA ARG A 183 8.48 3.97 17.45
C ARG A 183 9.81 4.71 17.44
N PHE A 184 10.89 4.03 17.05
CA PHE A 184 12.22 4.62 16.99
C PHE A 184 12.30 5.74 15.94
N TRP A 185 11.73 5.53 14.75
CA TRP A 185 11.79 6.52 13.66
C TRP A 185 10.62 7.50 13.63
N PHE A 186 9.44 7.08 14.08
CA PHE A 186 8.16 7.79 13.98
C PHE A 186 7.34 7.64 15.28
N PRO A 187 7.81 8.21 16.40
CA PRO A 187 7.21 8.00 17.72
C PRO A 187 5.72 8.39 17.77
N ASP A 188 5.32 9.47 17.09
CA ASP A 188 3.93 9.92 17.04
C ASP A 188 3.01 8.88 16.36
N VAL A 189 3.51 8.20 15.32
CA VAL A 189 2.75 7.16 14.61
C VAL A 189 2.59 5.92 15.48
N ALA A 190 3.63 5.55 16.24
CA ALA A 190 3.51 4.48 17.23
C ALA A 190 2.50 4.85 18.33
N ALA A 191 2.53 6.09 18.81
CA ALA A 191 1.57 6.60 19.79
C ALA A 191 0.12 6.57 19.25
N GLU A 192 -0.10 6.91 17.98
CA GLU A 192 -1.43 6.77 17.34
C GLU A 192 -1.93 5.33 17.34
N ILE A 193 -1.05 4.37 17.04
CA ILE A 193 -1.38 2.94 17.05
C ILE A 193 -1.70 2.47 18.48
N GLU A 194 -0.91 2.88 19.47
CA GLU A 194 -1.11 2.55 20.89
C GLU A 194 -2.38 3.17 21.47
N ASN A 195 -2.68 4.42 21.11
CA ASN A 195 -3.93 5.07 21.47
C ASN A 195 -5.12 4.33 20.88
N LEU A 196 -5.05 3.94 19.61
CA LEU A 196 -6.09 3.14 18.96
C LEU A 196 -6.26 1.76 19.64
N ALA A 197 -5.18 1.16 20.15
CA ALA A 197 -5.25 -0.06 20.96
C ALA A 197 -6.00 0.15 22.28
N ALA A 198 -5.73 1.24 22.97
CA ALA A 198 -6.44 1.61 24.20
C ALA A 198 -7.94 1.83 23.94
N GLU A 199 -8.28 2.56 22.88
CA GLU A 199 -9.66 2.82 22.48
C GLU A 199 -10.42 1.54 22.09
N ALA A 200 -9.77 0.63 21.34
CA ALA A 200 -10.36 -0.65 20.99
C ALA A 200 -10.71 -1.46 22.24
N ARG A 201 -9.81 -1.46 23.23
CA ARG A 201 -10.05 -2.11 24.52
C ARG A 201 -11.23 -1.49 25.28
N GLN A 202 -11.35 -0.17 25.29
CA GLN A 202 -12.48 0.54 25.89
C GLN A 202 -13.80 0.24 25.16
N SER A 203 -13.72 -0.02 23.86
CA SER A 203 -14.87 -0.39 23.01
C SER A 203 -15.28 -1.87 23.14
N GLY A 204 -14.67 -2.63 24.04
CA GLY A 204 -15.02 -4.04 24.28
C GLY A 204 -14.43 -5.04 23.29
N VAL A 205 -13.47 -4.62 22.46
CA VAL A 205 -12.73 -5.55 21.57
C VAL A 205 -11.95 -6.56 22.42
N PRO A 206 -11.90 -7.85 22.02
CA PRO A 206 -11.13 -8.87 22.73
C PRO A 206 -9.66 -8.45 22.94
N PRO A 207 -9.09 -8.60 24.16
CA PRO A 207 -7.77 -8.07 24.49
C PRO A 207 -6.65 -8.48 23.53
N GLU A 208 -6.69 -9.69 22.99
CA GLU A 208 -5.70 -10.17 22.03
C GLU A 208 -5.74 -9.42 20.69
N ARG A 209 -6.91 -8.90 20.30
CA ARG A 209 -7.09 -8.13 19.06
C ARG A 209 -6.90 -6.63 19.26
N CYS A 210 -6.77 -6.17 20.50
CA CYS A 210 -6.33 -4.80 20.80
C CYS A 210 -4.82 -4.62 20.60
N ARG A 211 -4.05 -5.70 20.38
CA ARG A 211 -2.61 -5.60 20.11
C ARG A 211 -2.34 -5.49 18.60
N TRP A 212 -1.69 -4.41 18.19
CA TRP A 212 -1.18 -4.30 16.82
C TRP A 212 -0.19 -5.44 16.51
N GLY A 213 -0.30 -6.05 15.32
CA GLY A 213 0.50 -7.23 14.99
C GLY A 213 0.01 -8.56 15.56
N TRP A 214 -1.18 -8.61 16.19
CA TRP A 214 -1.67 -9.88 16.73
C TRP A 214 -1.87 -10.92 15.62
N GLY A 215 -1.58 -12.18 15.97
CA GLY A 215 -1.73 -13.29 15.04
C GLY A 215 -0.70 -13.33 13.90
N ALA A 216 0.17 -12.32 13.73
CA ALA A 216 1.18 -12.31 12.66
C ALA A 216 2.19 -13.46 12.78
N SER A 217 2.50 -13.89 14.01
CA SER A 217 3.35 -15.05 14.30
C SER A 217 2.60 -16.39 14.33
N ARG A 218 1.26 -16.39 14.26
CA ARG A 218 0.45 -17.62 14.30
C ARG A 218 0.42 -18.26 12.91
N ASN A 219 0.53 -19.59 12.91
CA ASN A 219 0.60 -20.51 11.77
C ASN A 219 0.27 -19.89 10.40
N ARG A 220 1.31 -19.69 9.56
CA ARG A 220 1.25 -19.02 8.25
C ARG A 220 0.57 -19.88 7.18
N ARG A 221 -0.71 -20.24 7.36
CA ARG A 221 -1.51 -20.76 6.24
C ARG A 221 -1.52 -19.70 5.12
N ARG A 222 -1.47 -20.13 3.86
CA ARG A 222 -1.50 -19.23 2.70
C ARG A 222 -2.79 -18.40 2.74
N VAL A 223 -2.70 -17.14 3.15
CA VAL A 223 -3.82 -16.19 3.07
C VAL A 223 -3.76 -15.41 1.75
N ARG A 224 -4.88 -15.41 1.02
CA ARG A 224 -5.04 -14.64 -0.23
C ARG A 224 -4.96 -13.15 0.10
N SER A 225 -4.08 -12.43 -0.59
CA SER A 225 -3.91 -10.98 -0.47
C SER A 225 -4.15 -10.32 -1.83
N GLY A 226 -4.73 -9.13 -1.85
CA GLY A 226 -4.99 -8.42 -3.09
C GLY A 226 -3.71 -7.97 -3.82
N PRO A 227 -3.79 -7.63 -5.12
CA PRO A 227 -2.66 -7.29 -5.98
C PRO A 227 -1.63 -6.32 -5.39
N LEU A 228 -2.05 -5.33 -4.60
CA LEU A 228 -1.15 -4.33 -3.99
C LEU A 228 -0.55 -4.73 -2.64
N CYS A 229 -1.02 -5.81 -2.01
CA CYS A 229 -0.55 -6.25 -0.70
C CYS A 229 0.10 -7.64 -0.72
N GLN A 230 0.49 -8.13 -1.90
CA GLN A 230 1.14 -9.45 -2.04
C GLN A 230 2.50 -9.54 -1.33
N THR A 231 3.11 -8.41 -0.96
CA THR A 231 4.38 -8.35 -0.21
C THR A 231 4.21 -8.39 1.30
N CYS A 232 3.02 -8.11 1.82
CA CYS A 232 2.81 -8.09 3.27
C CYS A 232 2.99 -9.48 3.87
N ALA A 233 2.67 -10.54 3.14
CA ALA A 233 2.68 -11.91 3.66
C ALA A 233 4.01 -12.67 3.45
N GLY A 234 5.14 -11.97 3.49
CA GLY A 234 6.50 -12.49 3.30
C GLY A 234 7.01 -13.32 4.47
#